data_AF-A0A2V7CNX9-F1
#
_entry.id   AF-A0A2V7CNX9-F1
#
_cell.length_a   1.000
_cell.length_b   1.000
_cell.length_c   1.000
_cell.angle_alpha   90.00
_cell.angle_beta   90.00
_cell.angle_gamma   90.00
#
_symmetry.space_group_name_H-M   'P 1'
#
loop_
_entity.id
_entity.type
_entity.pdbx_description
1 polymer ?
#
loop_
_entity_poly.entity_id
_entity_poly.type
_entity_poly.pdbx_seq_one_letter_code
_entity_poly.pdbx_strand_id
1 'polypeptide(L)'
;PDAPGQSALGSGEHVSAETSRRLACDASRVVMQHARGGRVVEVAAKSRTIPPALRRALHHRDRGCRFPGCGVRFGQGHHIRHWAQGGPTTLSNLAMLCRRHHRAVHEEGYQVARQADGQLQFRRPDGHLFPEVPPPIVISYDALRALRARNKTAGLVLHSHTLTPGWLGERLDVGYAIDVLHPRACGG
;
A
#
# COMPACT_ATOMS: atom_id res chain seq x y z
N PRO A 1 7.76 -29.58 23.30
CA PRO A 1 7.33 -28.18 23.51
C PRO A 1 7.91 -27.30 22.41
N ASP A 2 7.07 -26.89 21.46
CA ASP A 2 7.44 -25.94 20.40
C ASP A 2 7.63 -24.56 21.02
N ALA A 3 8.89 -24.18 21.24
CA ALA A 3 9.21 -22.81 21.60
C ALA A 3 8.88 -21.90 20.40
N PRO A 4 8.22 -20.75 20.61
CA PRO A 4 7.94 -19.82 19.51
C PRO A 4 9.27 -19.39 18.87
N GLY A 5 9.37 -19.56 17.55
CA GLY A 5 10.57 -19.22 16.80
C GLY A 5 10.93 -17.74 17.00
N GLN A 6 12.15 -17.47 17.45
CA GLN A 6 12.67 -16.12 17.61
C GLN A 6 13.25 -15.64 16.28
N SER A 7 12.99 -14.37 15.94
CA SER A 7 13.59 -13.72 14.77
C SER A 7 14.51 -12.60 15.25
N ALA A 8 15.75 -12.58 14.75
CA ALA A 8 16.75 -11.59 15.11
C ALA A 8 17.53 -11.11 13.88
N LEU A 9 18.06 -9.88 13.93
CA LEU A 9 19.00 -9.34 12.95
C LEU A 9 20.40 -9.93 13.16
N GLY A 10 21.32 -9.73 12.20
CA GLY A 10 22.70 -10.21 12.31
C GLY A 10 23.48 -9.62 13.49
N SER A 11 23.03 -8.48 14.00
CA SER A 11 23.50 -7.77 15.21
C SER A 11 22.88 -8.30 16.51
N GLY A 12 21.94 -9.24 16.44
CA GLY A 12 21.33 -9.90 17.60
C GLY A 12 20.04 -9.26 18.10
N GLU A 13 19.59 -8.11 17.59
CA GLU A 13 18.32 -7.53 18.01
C GLU A 13 17.12 -8.35 17.53
N HIS A 14 16.18 -8.61 18.44
CA HIS A 14 14.92 -9.26 18.11
C HIS A 14 14.06 -8.39 17.22
N VAL A 15 13.49 -9.00 16.18
CA VAL A 15 12.48 -8.39 15.31
C VAL A 15 11.16 -9.10 15.50
N SER A 16 10.07 -8.33 15.47
CA SER A 16 8.73 -8.90 15.59
C SER A 16 8.45 -9.92 14.48
N ALA A 17 7.53 -10.84 14.74
CA ALA A 17 7.13 -11.83 13.74
C ALA A 17 6.53 -11.15 12.50
N GLU A 18 5.82 -10.03 12.67
CA GLU A 18 5.24 -9.19 11.62
C GLU A 18 6.34 -8.56 10.77
N THR A 19 7.34 -7.95 11.40
CA THR A 19 8.51 -7.37 10.72
C THR A 19 9.24 -8.44 9.93
N SER A 20 9.41 -9.61 10.53
CA SER A 20 10.05 -10.77 9.91
C SER A 20 9.24 -11.31 8.73
N ARG A 21 7.90 -11.37 8.83
CA ARG A 21 7.01 -11.75 7.73
C ARG A 21 7.07 -10.76 6.57
N ARG A 22 7.16 -9.45 6.87
CA ARG A 22 7.32 -8.39 5.86
C ARG A 22 8.69 -8.44 5.19
N LEU A 23 9.76 -8.57 5.95
CA LEU A 23 11.12 -8.73 5.40
C LEU A 23 11.20 -9.99 4.55
N ALA A 24 10.61 -11.08 5.03
CA ALA A 24 10.51 -12.32 4.28
C ALA A 24 9.72 -12.14 2.99
N CYS A 25 8.91 -11.09 2.78
CA CYS A 25 8.07 -10.98 1.58
C CYS A 25 8.86 -10.98 0.26
N ASP A 26 10.05 -10.37 0.30
CA ASP A 26 10.89 -10.11 -0.86
C ASP A 26 12.33 -10.63 -0.63
N ALA A 27 12.62 -11.22 0.53
CA ALA A 27 13.96 -11.66 0.94
C ALA A 27 14.16 -13.18 0.84
N SER A 28 15.42 -13.58 0.69
CA SER A 28 15.86 -14.98 0.85
C SER A 28 15.85 -15.36 2.33
N ARG A 29 15.27 -16.53 2.67
CA ARG A 29 15.33 -17.07 4.03
C ARG A 29 16.25 -18.28 4.07
N VAL A 30 17.19 -18.26 5.00
CA VAL A 30 17.96 -19.44 5.41
C VAL A 30 17.30 -20.01 6.66
N VAL A 31 16.91 -21.28 6.62
CA VAL A 31 16.43 -21.99 7.81
C VAL A 31 17.58 -22.80 8.36
N MET A 32 17.91 -22.57 9.63
CA MET A 32 18.96 -23.26 10.34
C MET A 32 18.32 -24.06 11.47
N GLN A 33 18.24 -25.39 11.30
CA GLN A 33 17.76 -26.27 12.37
C GLN A 33 18.91 -26.63 13.30
N HIS A 34 18.69 -26.50 14.61
CA HIS A 34 19.66 -26.86 15.64
C HIS A 34 19.17 -28.09 16.41
N ALA A 35 20.05 -29.06 16.64
CA ALA A 35 19.80 -30.15 17.56
C ALA A 35 19.75 -29.62 19.00
N ARG A 36 19.21 -30.41 19.93
CA ARG A 36 19.12 -30.09 21.37
C ARG A 36 20.45 -29.68 22.04
N GLY A 37 21.60 -29.92 21.41
CA GLY A 37 22.93 -29.49 21.87
C GLY A 37 23.53 -28.30 21.10
N GLY A 38 22.74 -27.52 20.36
CA GLY A 38 23.23 -26.32 19.63
C GLY A 38 23.96 -26.61 18.32
N ARG A 39 24.10 -27.88 17.92
CA ARG A 39 24.72 -28.25 16.65
C ARG A 39 23.73 -28.03 15.49
N VAL A 40 24.14 -27.25 14.48
CA VAL A 40 23.38 -27.07 13.24
C VAL A 40 23.26 -28.41 12.53
N VAL A 41 22.04 -28.84 12.24
CA VAL A 41 21.71 -30.14 11.64
C VAL A 41 21.45 -30.00 10.15
N GLU A 42 20.90 -28.86 9.71
CA GLU A 42 20.59 -28.61 8.31
C GLU A 42 20.54 -27.10 8.03
N VAL A 43 21.11 -26.70 6.88
CA VAL A 43 21.02 -25.34 6.32
C VAL A 43 20.43 -25.44 4.92
N ALA A 44 19.15 -25.07 4.78
CA ALA A 44 18.48 -25.04 3.48
C ALA A 44 18.24 -23.59 3.05
N ALA A 45 18.80 -23.20 1.90
CA ALA A 45 18.54 -21.91 1.27
C ALA A 45 17.43 -22.06 0.22
N LYS A 46 16.23 -21.54 0.49
CA LYS A 46 15.18 -21.36 -0.53
C LYS A 46 15.13 -19.88 -0.90
N SER A 47 15.57 -19.55 -2.12
CA SER A 47 15.42 -18.19 -2.65
C SER A 47 13.96 -17.93 -2.99
N ARG A 48 13.40 -16.85 -2.42
CA ARG A 48 12.03 -16.38 -2.62
C ARG A 48 11.97 -15.20 -3.60
N THR A 49 13.12 -14.66 -4.02
CA THR A 49 13.20 -13.47 -4.90
C THR A 49 12.26 -13.66 -6.08
N ILE A 50 11.23 -12.81 -6.17
CA ILE A 50 10.29 -12.82 -7.29
C ILE A 50 11.14 -12.66 -8.56
N PRO A 51 11.19 -13.68 -9.44
CA PRO A 51 12.07 -13.64 -10.59
C PRO A 51 11.78 -12.40 -11.44
N PRO A 52 12.79 -11.78 -12.09
CA PRO A 52 12.58 -10.56 -12.86
C PRO A 52 11.43 -10.65 -13.88
N ALA A 53 11.25 -11.81 -14.52
CA ALA A 53 10.14 -12.06 -15.43
C ALA A 53 8.77 -12.01 -14.72
N LEU A 54 8.66 -12.65 -13.56
CA LEU A 54 7.45 -12.63 -12.75
C LEU A 54 7.16 -11.24 -12.19
N ARG A 55 8.21 -10.49 -11.80
CA ARG A 55 8.09 -9.09 -11.36
C ARG A 55 7.57 -8.20 -12.48
N ARG A 56 8.06 -8.36 -13.71
CA ARG A 56 7.54 -7.64 -14.89
C ARG A 56 6.07 -7.97 -15.15
N ALA A 57 5.70 -9.25 -15.11
CA ALA A 57 4.30 -9.67 -15.27
C ALA A 57 3.40 -9.08 -14.18
N LEU A 58 3.87 -9.05 -12.93
CA LEU A 58 3.18 -8.44 -11.80
C LEU A 58 2.95 -6.93 -12.02
N HIS A 59 3.99 -6.19 -12.41
CA HIS A 59 3.86 -4.76 -12.73
C HIS A 59 2.86 -4.50 -13.86
N HIS A 60 2.89 -5.33 -14.91
CA HIS A 60 1.99 -5.19 -16.05
C HIS A 60 0.52 -5.43 -15.66
N ARG A 61 0.26 -6.51 -14.89
CA ARG A 61 -1.09 -6.85 -14.43
C ARG A 61 -1.64 -5.82 -13.45
N ASP A 62 -0.82 -5.41 -12.49
CA ASP A 62 -1.31 -4.65 -11.34
C ASP A 62 -1.28 -3.14 -11.56
N ARG A 63 -0.39 -2.62 -12.43
CA ARG A 63 -0.23 -1.21 -12.82
C ARG A 63 -0.03 -0.19 -11.68
N GLY A 64 0.08 -0.67 -10.45
CA GLY A 64 0.28 0.11 -9.24
C GLY A 64 -0.01 -0.71 -7.99
N CYS A 65 0.01 -0.06 -6.85
CA CYS A 65 -0.47 -0.64 -5.60
C CYS A 65 -1.96 -0.99 -5.73
N ARG A 66 -2.30 -2.24 -5.43
CA ARG A 66 -3.68 -2.76 -5.57
C ARG A 66 -4.59 -2.49 -4.38
N PHE A 67 -4.05 -1.94 -3.30
CA PHE A 67 -4.85 -1.54 -2.14
C PHE A 67 -5.93 -0.50 -2.56
N PRO A 68 -7.20 -0.62 -2.10
CA PRO A 68 -8.30 0.23 -2.54
C PRO A 68 -7.99 1.73 -2.39
N GLY A 69 -8.26 2.51 -3.44
CA GLY A 69 -8.03 3.96 -3.47
C GLY A 69 -6.56 4.39 -3.57
N CYS A 70 -5.60 3.47 -3.69
CA CYS A 70 -4.19 3.83 -3.81
C CYS A 70 -3.80 4.17 -5.27
N GLY A 71 -3.28 5.37 -5.51
CA GLY A 71 -2.78 5.81 -6.82
C GLY A 71 -1.27 5.59 -7.07
N VAL A 72 -0.54 4.97 -6.13
CA VAL A 72 0.92 4.84 -6.21
C VAL A 72 1.30 3.78 -7.25
N ARG A 73 2.12 4.15 -8.23
CA ARG A 73 2.52 3.28 -9.37
C ARG A 73 3.64 2.29 -9.06
N PHE A 74 4.40 2.54 -7.99
CA PHE A 74 5.54 1.72 -7.60
C PHE A 74 5.23 0.89 -6.36
N GLY A 75 5.74 -0.33 -6.32
CA GLY A 75 5.47 -1.25 -5.23
C GLY A 75 6.34 -2.50 -5.25
N GLN A 76 6.07 -3.34 -4.27
CA GLN A 76 6.70 -4.64 -4.01
C GLN A 76 5.66 -5.74 -4.20
N GLY A 77 6.13 -6.95 -4.50
CA GLY A 77 5.25 -8.11 -4.63
C GLY A 77 4.95 -8.73 -3.28
N HIS A 78 3.69 -8.70 -2.88
CA HIS A 78 3.21 -9.30 -1.65
C HIS A 78 2.61 -10.69 -1.93
N HIS A 79 3.02 -11.71 -1.18
CA HIS A 79 2.38 -13.03 -1.24
C HIS A 79 1.10 -13.05 -0.40
N ILE A 80 -0.04 -13.28 -1.04
CA ILE A 80 -1.37 -13.34 -0.42
C ILE A 80 -1.44 -14.47 0.60
N ARG A 81 -1.16 -15.71 0.18
CA ARG A 81 -0.77 -16.77 1.12
C ARG A 81 0.70 -16.54 1.43
N HIS A 82 0.99 -16.18 2.67
CA HIS A 82 2.35 -15.93 3.09
C HIS A 82 3.24 -17.14 2.76
N TRP A 83 4.40 -16.88 2.15
CA TRP A 83 5.37 -17.93 1.88
C TRP A 83 5.84 -18.65 3.16
N ALA A 84 5.89 -17.95 4.29
CA ALA A 84 6.18 -18.56 5.60
C ALA A 84 5.18 -19.66 5.98
N GLN A 85 3.98 -19.63 5.40
CA GLN A 85 2.92 -20.63 5.53
C GLN A 85 2.84 -21.55 4.29
N GLY A 86 3.92 -21.64 3.51
CA GLY A 86 4.01 -22.47 2.31
C GLY A 86 3.41 -21.85 1.04
N GLY A 87 3.13 -20.55 1.02
CA GLY A 87 2.62 -19.87 -0.17
C GLY A 87 3.60 -19.87 -1.35
N PRO A 88 3.19 -20.27 -2.56
CA PRO A 88 4.08 -20.35 -3.71
C PRO A 88 4.41 -18.96 -4.28
N THR A 89 5.57 -18.83 -4.93
CA THR A 89 5.94 -17.62 -5.67
C THR A 89 5.40 -17.70 -7.09
N THR A 90 4.10 -17.44 -7.25
CA THR A 90 3.39 -17.44 -8.55
C THR A 90 2.64 -16.14 -8.74
N LEU A 91 2.32 -15.79 -9.99
CA LEU A 91 1.60 -14.56 -10.29
C LEU A 91 0.25 -14.53 -9.57
N SER A 92 -0.46 -15.67 -9.52
CA SER A 92 -1.76 -15.80 -8.83
C SER A 92 -1.67 -15.59 -7.32
N ASN A 93 -0.56 -15.95 -6.67
CA ASN A 93 -0.37 -15.73 -5.24
C ASN A 93 0.25 -14.36 -4.91
N LEU A 94 0.62 -13.56 -5.91
CA LEU A 94 1.23 -12.24 -5.70
C LEU A 94 0.22 -11.11 -5.90
N ALA A 95 0.41 -10.01 -5.19
CA ALA A 95 -0.26 -8.72 -5.40
C ALA A 95 0.75 -7.59 -5.23
N MET A 96 0.69 -6.55 -6.06
CA MET A 96 1.58 -5.39 -5.93
C MET A 96 1.07 -4.42 -4.87
N LEU A 97 1.90 -4.10 -3.87
CA LEU A 97 1.58 -3.14 -2.80
C LEU A 97 2.72 -2.12 -2.63
N CYS A 98 2.39 -0.86 -2.38
CA CYS A 98 3.41 0.14 -2.01
C CYS A 98 3.91 -0.12 -0.58
N ARG A 99 5.04 0.48 -0.18
CA ARG A 99 5.62 0.26 1.16
C ARG A 99 4.62 0.46 2.30
N ARG A 100 3.80 1.52 2.24
CA ARG A 100 2.76 1.81 3.23
C ARG A 100 1.74 0.68 3.35
N HIS A 101 1.12 0.30 2.24
CA HIS A 101 0.09 -0.75 2.27
C HIS A 101 0.67 -2.15 2.46
N HIS A 102 1.92 -2.37 2.07
CA HIS A 102 2.62 -3.60 2.38
C HIS A 102 2.81 -3.72 3.90
N ARG A 103 3.19 -2.64 4.59
CA ARG A 103 3.21 -2.60 6.06
C ARG A 103 1.82 -2.83 6.65
N ALA A 104 0.81 -2.15 6.13
CA ALA A 104 -0.56 -2.25 6.65
C ALA A 104 -1.08 -3.70 6.68
N VAL A 105 -0.82 -4.49 5.62
CA VAL A 105 -1.24 -5.91 5.57
C VAL A 105 -0.39 -6.84 6.44
N HIS A 106 0.81 -6.43 6.86
CA HIS A 106 1.66 -7.25 7.73
C HIS A 106 1.52 -6.90 9.20
N GLU A 107 1.35 -5.62 9.52
CA GLU A 107 1.53 -5.08 10.87
C GLU A 107 0.26 -4.42 11.44
N GLU A 108 -0.66 -3.95 10.59
CA GLU A 108 -1.82 -3.14 11.03
C GLU A 108 -3.14 -3.92 10.99
N GLY A 109 -3.11 -5.24 10.73
CA GLY A 109 -4.29 -6.11 10.76
C GLY A 109 -5.15 -6.09 9.49
N TYR A 110 -4.74 -5.36 8.44
CA TYR A 110 -5.42 -5.44 7.14
C TYR A 110 -5.18 -6.80 6.49
N GLN A 111 -6.19 -7.31 5.80
CA GLN A 111 -6.11 -8.60 5.14
C GLN A 111 -6.33 -8.45 3.63
N VAL A 112 -5.70 -9.32 2.85
CA VAL A 112 -5.89 -9.42 1.41
C VAL A 112 -6.16 -10.86 1.03
N ALA A 113 -7.14 -11.08 0.17
CA ALA A 113 -7.47 -12.37 -0.40
C ALA A 113 -7.71 -12.24 -1.90
N ARG A 114 -7.34 -13.26 -2.68
CA ARG A 114 -7.74 -13.36 -4.09
C ARG A 114 -9.00 -14.22 -4.19
N GLN A 115 -10.02 -13.68 -4.82
CA GLN A 115 -11.30 -14.35 -5.05
C GLN A 115 -11.22 -15.28 -6.28
N ALA A 116 -12.24 -16.11 -6.46
CA ALA A 116 -12.30 -17.08 -7.56
C ALA A 116 -12.32 -16.43 -8.95
N ASP A 117 -12.87 -15.21 -9.06
CA ASP A 117 -12.86 -14.38 -10.26
C ASP A 117 -11.49 -13.70 -10.54
N GLY A 118 -10.51 -13.94 -9.67
CA GLY A 118 -9.19 -13.34 -9.75
C GLY A 118 -9.08 -11.94 -9.15
N GLN A 119 -10.15 -11.31 -8.66
CA GLN A 119 -10.09 -10.00 -8.02
C GLN A 119 -9.47 -10.07 -6.62
N LEU A 120 -8.92 -8.95 -6.17
CA LEU A 120 -8.40 -8.81 -4.82
C LEU A 120 -9.47 -8.21 -3.91
N GLN A 121 -9.71 -8.89 -2.79
CA GLN A 121 -10.58 -8.43 -1.73
C GLN A 121 -9.72 -8.00 -0.54
N PHE A 122 -9.96 -6.80 -0.03
CA PHE A 122 -9.29 -6.29 1.16
C PHE A 122 -10.27 -6.16 2.32
N ARG A 123 -9.81 -6.50 3.52
CA ARG A 123 -10.53 -6.31 4.78
C ARG A 123 -9.75 -5.37 5.68
N ARG A 124 -10.50 -4.53 6.40
CA ARG A 124 -10.02 -3.69 7.48
C ARG A 124 -9.73 -4.56 8.72
N PRO A 125 -9.01 -4.02 9.72
CA PRO A 125 -8.68 -4.77 10.94
C PRO A 125 -9.92 -5.20 11.76
N ASP A 126 -11.03 -4.47 11.61
CA ASP A 126 -12.35 -4.81 12.18
C ASP A 126 -13.09 -5.93 11.41
N GLY A 127 -12.49 -6.46 10.35
CA GLY A 127 -13.06 -7.53 9.51
C GLY A 127 -13.98 -7.04 8.38
N HIS A 128 -14.35 -5.75 8.37
CA HIS A 128 -15.19 -5.19 7.32
C HIS A 128 -14.46 -5.12 5.98
N LEU A 129 -15.20 -5.44 4.92
CA LEU A 129 -14.71 -5.30 3.56
C LEU A 129 -14.58 -3.83 3.19
N PHE A 130 -13.55 -3.52 2.41
CA PHE A 130 -13.55 -2.25 1.70
C PHE A 130 -14.75 -2.20 0.76
N PRO A 131 -15.45 -1.06 0.68
CA PRO A 131 -16.54 -0.90 -0.27
C PRO A 131 -16.00 -1.15 -1.67
N GLU A 132 -16.81 -1.81 -2.50
CA GLU A 132 -16.51 -1.92 -3.92
C GLU A 132 -16.34 -0.51 -4.47
N VAL A 133 -15.21 -0.25 -5.14
CA VAL A 133 -15.00 1.06 -5.78
C VAL A 133 -16.08 1.16 -6.84
N PRO A 134 -17.05 2.11 -6.73
CA PRO A 134 -18.06 2.23 -7.75
C PRO A 134 -17.35 2.49 -9.09
N PRO A 135 -17.85 1.91 -10.19
CA PRO A 135 -17.27 2.18 -11.50
C PRO A 135 -17.22 3.70 -11.71
N PRO A 136 -16.14 4.23 -12.32
CA PRO A 136 -16.04 5.66 -12.55
C PRO A 136 -17.30 6.12 -13.28
N ILE A 137 -17.95 7.15 -12.74
CA ILE A 137 -19.15 7.72 -13.36
C ILE A 137 -18.76 8.17 -14.76
N VAL A 138 -19.41 7.60 -15.77
CA VAL A 138 -19.24 8.04 -17.16
C VAL A 138 -19.94 9.39 -17.27
N ILE A 139 -19.17 10.48 -17.26
CA ILE A 139 -19.71 11.83 -17.48
C ILE A 139 -19.96 12.02 -18.97
N SER A 140 -21.22 12.23 -19.35
CA SER A 140 -21.56 12.49 -20.75
C SER A 140 -20.93 13.81 -21.24
N TYR A 141 -20.65 13.87 -22.54
CA TYR A 141 -20.10 15.07 -23.16
C TYR A 141 -21.04 16.28 -23.00
N ASP A 142 -22.36 16.06 -23.04
CA ASP A 142 -23.36 17.10 -22.82
C ASP A 142 -23.38 17.62 -21.39
N ALA A 143 -23.24 16.74 -20.39
CA ALA A 143 -23.10 17.15 -18.99
C ALA A 143 -21.84 18.00 -18.78
N LEU A 144 -20.73 17.63 -19.42
CA LEU A 144 -19.48 18.40 -19.39
C LEU A 144 -19.65 19.77 -20.07
N ARG A 145 -20.35 19.82 -21.21
CA ARG A 145 -20.66 21.06 -21.93
C ARG A 145 -21.56 21.97 -21.09
N ALA A 146 -22.62 21.45 -20.48
CA ALA A 146 -23.51 22.20 -19.59
C ALA A 146 -22.76 22.76 -18.37
N LEU A 147 -21.88 21.96 -17.75
CA LEU A 147 -21.03 22.42 -16.64
C LEU A 147 -20.12 23.58 -17.08
N ARG A 148 -19.45 23.46 -18.23
CA ARG A 148 -18.60 24.52 -18.78
C ARG A 148 -19.39 25.79 -19.10
N ALA A 149 -20.58 25.66 -19.66
CA ALA A 149 -21.46 26.80 -19.93
C ALA A 149 -21.86 27.52 -18.63
N ARG A 150 -22.26 26.77 -17.60
CA ARG A 150 -22.56 27.35 -16.27
C ARG A 150 -21.36 28.08 -15.67
N ASN A 151 -20.18 27.47 -15.70
CA ASN A 151 -18.95 28.13 -15.22
C ASN A 151 -18.69 29.43 -15.98
N LYS A 152 -18.85 29.42 -17.31
CA LYS A 152 -18.68 30.62 -18.13
C LYS A 152 -19.69 31.71 -17.79
N THR A 153 -20.96 31.37 -17.61
CA THR A 153 -22.00 32.31 -17.19
C THR A 153 -21.73 32.88 -15.79
N ALA A 154 -21.16 32.08 -14.89
CA ALA A 154 -20.75 32.51 -13.56
C ALA A 154 -19.41 33.28 -13.54
N GLY A 155 -18.78 33.52 -14.70
CA GLY A 155 -17.48 34.18 -14.79
C GLY A 155 -16.30 33.35 -14.24
N LEU A 156 -16.50 32.05 -13.99
CA LEU A 156 -15.48 31.15 -13.46
C LEU A 156 -14.56 30.68 -14.59
N VAL A 157 -13.31 31.17 -14.58
CA VAL A 157 -12.25 30.73 -15.50
C VAL A 157 -11.42 29.65 -14.83
N LEU A 158 -11.76 28.38 -15.08
CA LEU A 158 -11.00 27.23 -14.58
C LEU A 158 -9.89 26.84 -15.60
N HIS A 159 -8.64 26.84 -15.16
CA HIS A 159 -7.46 26.44 -15.91
C HIS A 159 -6.55 25.55 -15.06
N SER A 160 -5.43 25.07 -15.63
CA SER A 160 -4.49 24.16 -14.97
C SER A 160 -3.89 24.67 -13.66
N HIS A 161 -3.98 25.98 -13.40
CA HIS A 161 -3.45 26.63 -12.21
C HIS A 161 -4.52 27.13 -11.25
N THR A 162 -5.81 26.87 -11.52
CA THR A 162 -6.89 27.35 -10.62
C THR A 162 -6.79 26.77 -9.21
N LEU A 163 -6.19 25.58 -9.06
CA LEU A 163 -5.90 24.98 -7.77
C LEU A 163 -4.43 25.16 -7.34
N THR A 164 -3.63 25.89 -8.12
CA THR A 164 -2.27 26.26 -7.71
C THR A 164 -2.39 27.47 -6.82
N PRO A 165 -1.99 27.39 -5.53
CA PRO A 165 -1.94 28.58 -4.69
C PRO A 165 -0.98 29.60 -5.32
N GLY A 166 -1.23 30.89 -5.12
CA GLY A 166 -0.30 31.94 -5.54
C GLY A 166 1.05 31.90 -4.81
N TRP A 167 1.22 30.96 -3.89
CA TRP A 167 2.41 30.75 -3.08
C TRP A 167 3.54 30.10 -3.89
N LEU A 168 4.62 30.85 -4.10
CA LEU A 168 5.81 30.41 -4.82
C LEU A 168 6.98 30.04 -3.88
N GLY A 169 6.74 30.01 -2.57
CA GLY A 169 7.73 29.69 -1.55
C GLY A 169 8.11 30.86 -0.64
N GLU A 170 7.43 32.01 -0.76
CA GLU A 170 7.61 33.15 0.14
C GLU A 170 7.25 32.82 1.61
N ARG A 171 7.82 33.55 2.58
CA ARG A 171 7.48 33.32 3.99
C ARG A 171 6.02 33.68 4.25
N LEU A 172 5.33 32.81 4.99
CA LEU A 172 3.97 33.07 5.48
C LEU A 172 3.92 34.39 6.25
N ASP A 173 3.04 35.29 5.83
CA ASP A 173 2.74 36.51 6.58
C ASP A 173 1.83 36.15 7.76
N VAL A 174 2.46 35.98 8.93
CA VAL A 174 1.78 35.58 10.16
C VAL A 174 0.86 36.70 10.66
N GLY A 175 1.19 37.98 10.40
CA GLY A 175 0.36 39.12 10.79
C GLY A 175 -0.96 39.12 10.02
N TYR A 176 -0.89 39.02 8.69
CA TYR A 176 -2.07 38.89 7.84
C TYR A 176 -2.91 37.64 8.16
N ALA A 177 -2.26 36.50 8.40
CA ALA A 177 -2.95 35.27 8.76
C ALA A 177 -3.74 35.41 10.07
N ILE A 178 -3.15 36.05 11.09
CA ILE A 178 -3.82 36.34 12.36
C ILE A 178 -4.98 37.32 12.12
N ASP A 179 -4.75 38.43 11.40
CA ASP A 179 -5.77 39.47 11.18
C ASP A 179 -6.98 38.97 10.38
N VAL A 180 -6.80 38.02 9.46
CA VAL A 180 -7.91 37.44 8.67
C VAL A 180 -8.65 36.33 9.44
N LEU A 181 -7.93 35.50 10.21
CA LEU A 181 -8.51 34.35 10.90
C LEU A 181 -9.10 34.72 12.27
N HIS A 182 -8.52 35.69 12.97
CA HIS A 182 -8.92 36.09 14.33
C HIS A 182 -10.37 36.61 14.39
N PRO A 183 -10.84 37.50 13.49
CA PRO A 183 -12.24 37.94 13.51
C PRO A 183 -13.24 36.81 13.22
N ARG A 184 -12.83 35.79 12.45
CA ARG A 184 -13.68 34.62 12.13
C ARG A 184 -13.72 33.58 13.25
N ALA A 185 -12.75 33.60 14.16
CA ALA A 185 -12.74 32.77 15.35
C ALA A 185 -13.53 33.39 16.52
N CYS A 186 -13.69 34.72 16.54
CA CYS A 186 -14.37 35.45 17.60
C CYS A 186 -15.82 35.86 17.28
N GLY A 187 -16.30 35.63 16.05
CA GLY A 187 -17.69 35.85 15.66
C GLY A 187 -18.51 34.55 15.68
N GLY A 188 -18.99 34.16 16.85
CA GLY A 188 -20.01 33.12 17.08
C GLY A 188 -21.14 33.68 17.93
#